data_AF-U2YAC5-F1
#
_entry.id   AF-U2YAC5-F1
#
_cell.length_a   1.000
_cell.length_b   1.000
_cell.length_c   1.000
_cell.angle_alpha   90.00
_cell.angle_beta   90.00
_cell.angle_gamma   90.00
#
_symmetry.space_group_name_H-M   'P 1'
#
loop_
_entity.id
_entity.type
_entity.pdbx_description
1 polymer ?
#
loop_
_entity_poly.entity_id
_entity_poly.type
_entity_poly.pdbx_seq_one_letter_code
_entity_poly.pdbx_strand_id
1 'polypeptide(L)'
;MKPKCYLEMDIGTSVFDNKVSDFEWSLVRFYEAFSRFVTETGSISLGNDLKLSEHLILHIVRMQGRAKNSATIARLMNRDDVPNIQYSLRKLETAGLIAKVRDGKSNQFAYAVTSQGQMAASKYEDIKAAILMDRLQEIDKVPDKLDTMTRFLSILTGVYEEAARGSATITSPLA
;
A
#
# COMPACT_ATOMS: atom_id res chain seq x y z
N MET A 1 29.34 26.84 1.43
CA MET A 1 28.38 26.71 0.31
C MET A 1 27.34 25.68 0.73
N LYS A 2 26.13 26.12 1.13
CA LYS A 2 25.05 25.19 1.52
C LYS A 2 24.63 24.39 0.27
N PRO A 3 24.45 23.06 0.34
CA PRO A 3 23.92 22.31 -0.77
C PRO A 3 22.49 22.82 -1.05
N LYS A 4 22.25 23.29 -2.28
CA LYS A 4 20.90 23.65 -2.75
C LYS A 4 20.10 22.34 -2.86
N CYS A 5 19.32 22.02 -1.84
CA CYS A 5 18.28 21.00 -1.94
C CYS A 5 17.18 21.55 -2.87
N TYR A 6 16.76 20.75 -3.86
CA TYR A 6 16.00 21.20 -5.02
C TYR A 6 14.56 21.66 -4.74
N LEU A 7 14.10 21.65 -3.49
CA LEU A 7 12.73 21.98 -3.11
C LEU A 7 12.74 22.51 -1.67
N GLU A 8 13.25 23.71 -1.39
CA GLU A 8 12.94 24.35 -0.10
C GLU A 8 11.45 24.73 -0.12
N MET A 9 10.58 23.80 0.28
CA MET A 9 9.27 24.15 0.80
C MET A 9 9.53 24.82 2.15
N ASP A 10 9.81 26.12 2.12
CA ASP A 10 10.10 26.96 3.28
C ASP A 10 8.80 27.27 4.05
N ILE A 11 8.13 26.20 4.49
CA ILE A 11 6.84 26.20 5.18
C ILE A 11 7.04 25.85 6.67
N GLY A 12 8.21 25.29 7.01
CA GLY A 12 8.58 24.94 8.38
C GLY A 12 9.14 26.12 9.15
N THR A 13 8.95 26.09 10.48
CA THR A 13 9.49 27.11 11.39
C THR A 13 10.93 26.82 11.81
N SER A 14 11.43 25.62 11.49
CA SER A 14 12.76 25.14 11.83
C SER A 14 13.41 24.33 10.70
N VAL A 15 14.74 24.15 10.76
CA VAL A 15 15.48 23.28 9.82
C VAL A 15 14.99 21.83 9.87
N PHE A 16 14.53 21.38 11.04
CA PHE A 16 13.96 20.05 11.19
C PHE A 16 12.59 19.95 10.51
N ASP A 17 11.74 20.97 10.69
CA ASP A 17 10.41 21.04 10.07
C ASP A 17 10.53 20.97 8.54
N ASN A 18 11.44 21.75 7.95
CA ASN A 18 11.68 21.72 6.50
C ASN A 18 12.10 20.33 6.01
N LYS A 19 12.94 19.59 6.76
CA LYS A 19 13.31 18.21 6.42
C LYS A 19 12.12 17.24 6.50
N VAL A 20 11.20 17.45 7.45
CA VAL A 20 9.97 16.66 7.57
C VAL A 20 9.06 16.95 6.37
N SER A 21 8.86 18.22 6.01
CA SER A 21 8.08 18.60 4.84
C SER A 21 8.65 18.03 3.54
N ASP A 22 9.98 18.06 3.36
CA ASP A 22 10.64 17.45 2.20
C ASP A 22 10.39 15.93 2.12
N PHE A 23 10.41 15.26 3.27
CA PHE A 23 10.12 13.83 3.37
C PHE A 23 8.65 13.55 3.01
N GLU A 24 7.71 14.28 3.59
CA GLU A 24 6.26 14.13 3.32
C GLU A 24 5.96 14.35 1.84
N TRP A 25 6.57 15.36 1.23
CA TRP A 25 6.35 15.64 -0.18
C TRP A 25 6.98 14.61 -1.11
N SER A 26 8.11 14.03 -0.69
CA SER A 26 8.70 12.89 -1.38
C SER A 26 7.81 11.64 -1.26
N LEU A 27 7.19 11.43 -0.10
CA LEU A 27 6.27 10.32 0.14
C LEU A 27 5.02 10.41 -0.74
N VAL A 28 4.42 11.60 -0.88
CA VAL A 28 3.26 11.81 -1.77
C VAL A 28 3.61 11.50 -3.22
N ARG A 29 4.72 12.05 -3.74
CA ARG A 29 5.15 11.76 -5.12
C ARG A 29 5.49 10.29 -5.33
N PHE A 30 6.12 9.66 -4.34
CA PHE A 30 6.41 8.23 -4.39
C PHE A 30 5.13 7.40 -4.44
N TYR A 31 4.15 7.73 -3.59
CA TYR A 31 2.85 7.05 -3.58
C TYR A 31 2.15 7.14 -4.94
N GLU A 32 2.11 8.31 -5.56
CA GLU A 32 1.51 8.49 -6.89
C GLU A 32 2.24 7.70 -7.98
N ALA A 33 3.58 7.71 -7.97
CA ALA A 33 4.38 6.92 -8.90
C ALA A 33 4.18 5.41 -8.70
N PHE A 34 4.15 4.95 -7.44
CA PHE A 34 3.89 3.56 -7.08
C PHE A 34 2.49 3.12 -7.49
N SER A 35 1.47 3.94 -7.19
CA SER A 35 0.07 3.70 -7.55
C SER A 35 -0.06 3.45 -9.06
N ARG A 36 0.50 4.37 -9.87
CA ARG A 36 0.50 4.27 -11.33
C ARG A 36 1.19 2.99 -11.82
N PHE A 37 2.39 2.71 -11.31
CA PHE A 37 3.13 1.51 -11.68
C PHE A 37 2.32 0.22 -11.40
N VAL A 38 1.69 0.12 -10.22
CA VAL A 38 0.89 -1.04 -9.85
C VAL A 38 -0.33 -1.18 -10.76
N THR A 39 -1.06 -0.10 -11.03
CA THR A 39 -2.24 -0.15 -11.90
C THR A 39 -1.89 -0.46 -13.36
N GLU A 40 -0.82 0.13 -13.90
CA GLU A 40 -0.40 -0.10 -15.29
C GLU A 40 0.09 -1.55 -15.48
N THR A 41 0.97 -2.03 -14.58
CA THR A 41 1.44 -3.42 -14.56
C THR A 41 0.28 -4.40 -14.35
N GLY A 42 -0.63 -4.01 -13.45
CA GLY A 42 -1.85 -4.72 -13.12
C GLY A 42 -2.76 -4.96 -14.32
N SER A 43 -3.07 -3.91 -15.06
CA SER A 43 -3.90 -3.97 -16.27
C SER A 43 -3.33 -4.90 -17.34
N ILE A 44 -2.00 -4.91 -17.52
CA ILE A 44 -1.31 -5.84 -18.46
C ILE A 44 -1.46 -7.30 -18.01
N SER A 45 -1.39 -7.55 -16.70
CA SER A 45 -1.47 -8.91 -16.14
C SER A 45 -2.89 -9.50 -16.19
N LEU A 46 -3.89 -8.72 -15.76
CA LEU A 46 -5.24 -9.18 -15.44
C LEU A 46 -6.28 -8.95 -16.55
N GLY A 47 -5.98 -8.09 -17.52
CA GLY A 47 -6.93 -7.74 -18.60
C GLY A 47 -8.19 -7.00 -18.12
N ASN A 48 -8.22 -6.59 -16.85
CA ASN A 48 -9.33 -5.90 -16.20
C ASN A 48 -8.84 -4.58 -15.61
N ASP A 49 -9.67 -3.54 -15.68
CA ASP A 49 -9.40 -2.24 -15.06
C ASP A 49 -9.64 -2.31 -13.54
N LEU A 50 -8.61 -2.76 -12.83
CA LEU A 50 -8.58 -2.79 -11.37
C LEU A 50 -7.86 -1.55 -10.83
N LYS A 51 -8.43 -0.99 -9.76
CA LYS A 51 -7.83 0.12 -9.02
C LYS A 51 -6.69 -0.41 -8.14
N LEU A 52 -5.80 0.49 -7.71
CA LEU A 52 -4.71 0.17 -6.77
C LEU A 52 -5.19 -0.69 -5.58
N SER A 53 -6.28 -0.29 -4.93
CA SER A 53 -6.87 -1.01 -3.79
C SER A 53 -7.17 -2.48 -4.10
N GLU A 54 -7.68 -2.77 -5.30
CA GLU A 54 -8.04 -4.13 -5.71
C GLU A 54 -6.80 -4.99 -5.98
N HIS A 55 -5.75 -4.42 -6.59
CA HIS A 55 -4.46 -5.10 -6.73
C HIS A 55 -3.82 -5.42 -5.38
N LEU A 56 -3.77 -4.45 -4.46
CA LEU A 56 -3.18 -4.64 -3.14
C LEU A 56 -3.97 -5.68 -2.32
N ILE A 57 -5.31 -5.64 -2.37
CA ILE A 57 -6.15 -6.63 -1.71
C ILE A 57 -5.91 -8.03 -2.28
N LEU A 58 -5.78 -8.19 -3.60
CA LEU A 58 -5.47 -9.49 -4.20
C LEU A 58 -4.14 -10.06 -3.67
N HIS A 59 -3.08 -9.24 -3.62
CA HIS A 59 -1.80 -9.66 -3.06
C HIS A 59 -1.90 -10.04 -1.58
N ILE A 60 -2.65 -9.28 -0.77
CA ILE A 60 -2.86 -9.58 0.65
C ILE A 60 -3.68 -10.85 0.85
N VAL A 61 -4.70 -11.09 0.04
CA VAL A 61 -5.50 -12.32 0.09
C VAL A 61 -4.61 -13.53 -0.21
N ARG A 62 -3.74 -13.46 -1.22
CA ARG A 62 -2.76 -14.51 -1.56
C ARG A 62 -1.70 -14.74 -0.48
N MET A 63 -1.26 -13.68 0.21
CA MET A 63 -0.15 -13.73 1.16
C MET A 63 -0.28 -14.87 2.19
N GLN A 64 0.79 -15.64 2.42
CA GLN A 64 0.81 -16.77 3.39
C GLN A 64 -0.21 -17.91 3.13
N GLY A 65 -0.89 -17.96 1.97
CA GLY A 65 -1.71 -19.10 1.55
C GLY A 65 -2.96 -19.39 2.40
N ARG A 66 -3.30 -18.52 3.36
CA ARG A 66 -4.46 -18.67 4.25
C ARG A 66 -5.56 -17.67 3.91
N ALA A 67 -6.81 -18.12 4.05
CA ALA A 67 -7.97 -17.25 3.88
C ALA A 67 -7.98 -16.12 4.94
N LYS A 68 -8.41 -14.92 4.55
CA LYS A 68 -8.45 -13.73 5.43
C LYS A 68 -9.81 -13.06 5.36
N ASN A 69 -10.35 -12.63 6.49
CA ASN A 69 -11.57 -11.82 6.53
C ASN A 69 -11.27 -10.34 6.22
N SER A 70 -12.31 -9.56 5.95
CA SER A 70 -12.17 -8.14 5.59
C SER A 70 -11.50 -7.31 6.69
N ALA A 71 -11.73 -7.63 7.96
CA ALA A 71 -11.09 -6.94 9.09
C ALA A 71 -9.58 -7.18 9.16
N THR A 72 -9.14 -8.41 8.90
CA THR A 72 -7.71 -8.76 8.81
C THR A 72 -7.05 -8.04 7.65
N ILE A 73 -7.73 -7.99 6.49
CA ILE A 73 -7.23 -7.28 5.31
C ILE A 73 -7.10 -5.78 5.60
N ALA A 74 -8.12 -5.17 6.21
CA ALA A 74 -8.11 -3.76 6.62
C ALA A 74 -6.91 -3.44 7.53
N ARG A 75 -6.69 -4.28 8.55
CA ARG A 75 -5.54 -4.15 9.45
C ARG A 75 -4.20 -4.27 8.73
N LEU A 76 -4.05 -5.22 7.80
CA LEU A 76 -2.81 -5.40 7.03
C LEU A 76 -2.54 -4.25 6.05
N MET A 77 -3.59 -3.55 5.61
CA MET A 77 -3.47 -2.37 4.74
C MET A 77 -3.31 -1.06 5.51
N ASN A 78 -3.39 -1.11 6.84
CA ASN A 78 -3.54 0.07 7.70
C ASN A 78 -4.70 0.99 7.28
N ARG A 79 -5.90 0.41 7.15
CA ARG A 79 -7.12 1.09 6.70
C ARG A 79 -8.29 0.86 7.65
N ASP A 80 -9.08 1.91 7.87
CA ASP A 80 -10.28 1.87 8.71
C ASP A 80 -11.59 1.72 7.90
N ASP A 81 -11.54 1.93 6.58
CA ASP A 81 -12.71 1.96 5.71
C ASP A 81 -13.13 0.57 5.20
N VAL A 82 -13.55 -0.29 6.14
CA VAL A 82 -14.03 -1.66 5.87
C VAL A 82 -15.08 -1.74 4.74
N PRO A 83 -16.05 -0.82 4.60
CA PRO A 83 -17.02 -0.87 3.50
C PRO A 83 -16.38 -0.81 2.10
N ASN A 84 -15.34 0.01 1.91
CA ASN A 84 -14.62 0.13 0.64
C ASN A 84 -13.81 -1.14 0.35
N ILE A 85 -13.20 -1.73 1.38
CA ILE A 85 -12.51 -3.02 1.26
C ILE A 85 -13.49 -4.11 0.85
N GLN A 86 -14.69 -4.16 1.46
CA GLN A 86 -15.73 -5.10 1.07
C GLN A 86 -16.20 -4.89 -0.37
N TYR A 87 -16.29 -3.64 -0.84
CA TYR A 87 -16.60 -3.35 -2.24
C TYR A 87 -15.52 -3.91 -3.18
N SER A 88 -14.24 -3.65 -2.91
CA SER A 88 -13.13 -4.21 -3.69
C SER A 88 -13.13 -5.75 -3.66
N LEU A 89 -13.41 -6.36 -2.51
CA LEU A 89 -13.52 -7.83 -2.39
C LEU A 89 -14.64 -8.40 -3.27
N ARG A 90 -15.83 -7.78 -3.27
CA ARG A 90 -16.92 -8.19 -4.17
C ARG A 90 -16.50 -8.07 -5.64
N LYS A 91 -15.81 -7.00 -6.02
CA LYS A 91 -15.32 -6.82 -7.41
C LYS A 91 -14.31 -7.92 -7.79
N LEU A 92 -13.38 -8.26 -6.91
CA LEU A 92 -12.40 -9.34 -7.13
C LEU A 92 -13.08 -10.72 -7.19
N GLU A 93 -14.11 -10.95 -6.40
CA GLU A 93 -14.92 -12.18 -6.42
C GLU A 93 -15.69 -12.32 -7.74
N THR A 94 -16.37 -11.26 -8.19
CA THR A 94 -17.04 -11.23 -9.50
C THR A 94 -16.06 -11.45 -10.66
N ALA A 95 -14.82 -10.97 -10.53
CA ALA A 95 -13.76 -11.21 -11.51
C ALA A 95 -13.15 -12.62 -11.45
N GLY A 96 -13.60 -13.48 -10.52
CA GLY A 96 -13.12 -14.86 -10.36
C GLY A 96 -11.72 -14.98 -9.73
N LEU A 97 -11.16 -13.89 -9.20
CA LEU A 97 -9.78 -13.85 -8.69
C LEU A 97 -9.68 -14.33 -7.23
N ILE A 98 -10.77 -14.18 -6.48
CA ILE A 98 -10.88 -14.66 -5.10
C ILE A 98 -12.21 -15.39 -4.90
N ALA A 99 -12.29 -16.22 -3.88
CA ALA A 99 -13.51 -16.91 -3.48
C ALA A 99 -13.79 -16.70 -1.99
N LYS A 100 -15.08 -16.60 -1.64
CA LYS A 100 -15.51 -16.64 -0.24
C LYS A 100 -15.37 -18.04 0.32
N VAL A 101 -14.81 -18.11 1.52
CA VAL A 101 -14.71 -19.30 2.34
C VAL A 101 -15.48 -19.02 3.62
N ARG A 102 -16.41 -19.91 3.97
CA ARG A 102 -17.11 -19.82 5.25
C ARG A 102 -16.17 -20.30 6.34
N ASP A 103 -15.84 -19.42 7.28
CA ASP A 103 -15.11 -19.80 8.46
C ASP A 103 -16.05 -20.63 9.36
N GLY A 104 -15.67 -21.86 9.68
CA GLY A 104 -16.48 -22.74 10.52
C GLY A 104 -16.59 -22.26 11.98
N LYS A 105 -15.73 -21.32 12.41
CA LYS A 105 -15.69 -20.80 13.79
C LYS A 105 -16.32 -19.42 13.97
N SER A 106 -16.61 -18.68 12.89
CA SER A 106 -17.16 -17.33 12.97
C SER A 106 -18.28 -17.14 11.94
N ASN A 107 -19.22 -16.23 12.23
CA ASN A 107 -20.27 -15.87 11.27
C ASN A 107 -19.74 -14.94 10.15
N GLN A 108 -18.42 -14.79 10.02
CA GLN A 108 -17.77 -13.91 9.06
C GLN A 108 -17.19 -14.70 7.89
N PHE A 109 -17.28 -14.13 6.69
CA PHE A 109 -16.64 -14.71 5.52
C PHE A 109 -15.15 -14.36 5.46
N ALA A 110 -14.34 -15.36 5.14
CA ALA A 110 -12.95 -15.18 4.75
C ALA A 110 -12.83 -15.28 3.22
N TYR A 111 -11.72 -14.79 2.67
CA TYR A 111 -11.43 -14.81 1.24
C TYR A 111 -10.12 -15.53 0.98
N ALA A 112 -10.13 -16.42 -0.01
CA ALA A 112 -8.95 -17.11 -0.50
C ALA A 112 -8.74 -16.79 -1.99
N VAL A 113 -7.49 -16.81 -2.45
CA VAL A 113 -7.17 -16.64 -3.87
C VAL A 113 -7.60 -17.89 -4.65
N THR A 114 -8.17 -17.70 -5.83
CA THR A 114 -8.49 -18.82 -6.74
C THR A 114 -7.27 -19.22 -7.58
N SER A 115 -7.35 -20.32 -8.32
CA SER A 115 -6.32 -20.67 -9.31
C SER A 115 -6.12 -19.55 -10.36
N GLN A 116 -7.21 -18.92 -10.82
CA GLN A 116 -7.15 -17.79 -11.74
C GLN A 116 -6.47 -16.57 -11.10
N GLY A 117 -6.83 -16.24 -9.86
CA GLY A 117 -6.18 -15.15 -9.12
C GLY A 117 -4.69 -15.40 -8.89
N GLN A 118 -4.31 -16.66 -8.64
CA GLN A 118 -2.92 -17.08 -8.48
C GLN A 118 -2.14 -16.90 -9.79
N MET A 119 -2.69 -17.36 -10.92
CA MET A 119 -2.07 -17.16 -12.24
C MET A 119 -1.89 -15.67 -12.57
N ALA A 120 -2.92 -14.87 -12.30
CA ALA A 120 -2.86 -13.44 -12.58
C ALA A 120 -1.82 -12.72 -11.70
N ALA A 121 -1.75 -13.06 -10.41
CA ALA A 121 -0.74 -12.53 -9.50
C ALA A 121 0.69 -12.97 -9.87
N SER A 122 0.86 -14.21 -10.35
CA SER A 122 2.14 -14.69 -10.88
C SER A 122 2.57 -13.93 -12.14
N LYS A 123 1.67 -13.73 -13.10
CA LYS A 123 1.97 -12.92 -14.30
C LYS A 123 2.34 -11.48 -13.94
N TYR A 124 1.68 -10.89 -12.94
CA TYR A 124 2.05 -9.58 -12.42
C TYR A 124 3.49 -9.59 -11.84
N GLU A 125 3.86 -10.61 -11.08
CA GLU A 125 5.21 -10.76 -10.52
C GLU A 125 6.27 -10.88 -11.61
N ASP A 126 5.99 -11.63 -12.68
CA ASP A 126 6.90 -11.78 -13.83
C ASP A 126 7.15 -10.44 -14.54
N ILE A 127 6.09 -9.66 -14.78
CA ILE A 127 6.21 -8.33 -15.40
C ILE A 127 6.96 -7.37 -14.46
N LYS A 128 6.64 -7.39 -13.17
CA LYS A 128 7.34 -6.58 -12.17
C LYS A 128 8.83 -6.94 -12.11
N ALA A 129 9.17 -8.22 -12.20
CA ALA A 129 10.56 -8.68 -12.24
C ALA A 129 11.29 -8.07 -13.45
N ALA A 130 10.71 -8.19 -14.65
CA ALA A 130 11.31 -7.70 -15.89
C ALA A 130 11.45 -6.17 -15.99
N ILE A 131 10.57 -5.40 -15.33
CA ILE A 131 10.54 -3.93 -15.48
C ILE A 131 11.19 -3.21 -14.31
N LEU A 132 10.93 -3.67 -13.08
CA LEU A 132 11.30 -2.96 -11.87
C LEU A 132 12.51 -3.58 -11.17
N MET A 133 12.62 -4.91 -11.10
CA MET A 133 13.68 -5.53 -10.31
C MET A 133 15.06 -5.26 -10.90
N ASP A 134 15.20 -5.33 -12.23
CA ASP A 134 16.46 -5.02 -12.92
C ASP A 134 16.92 -3.57 -12.62
N ARG A 135 15.99 -2.61 -12.69
CA ARG A 135 16.28 -1.20 -12.38
C ARG A 135 16.66 -0.97 -10.93
N LEU A 136 16.07 -1.73 -9.99
CA LEU A 136 16.43 -1.63 -8.58
C LEU A 136 17.82 -2.21 -8.32
N GLN A 137 18.19 -3.30 -9.01
CA GLN A 137 19.50 -3.94 -8.86
C GLN A 137 20.67 -3.07 -9.32
N GLU A 138 20.43 -2.08 -10.19
CA GLU A 138 21.43 -1.09 -10.59
C GLU A 138 21.81 -0.11 -9.46
N ILE A 139 20.99 -0.02 -8.39
CA ILE A 139 21.23 0.90 -7.28
C ILE A 139 22.21 0.26 -6.28
N ASP A 140 23.32 0.95 -6.01
CA ASP A 140 24.31 0.51 -5.03
C ASP A 140 23.66 0.23 -3.66
N LYS A 141 23.93 -0.96 -3.11
CA LYS A 141 23.41 -1.45 -1.82
C LYS A 141 21.89 -1.30 -1.68
N VAL A 142 21.13 -1.51 -2.77
CA VAL A 142 19.67 -1.40 -2.73
C VAL A 142 19.00 -2.26 -1.65
N PRO A 143 19.42 -3.52 -1.35
CA PRO A 143 18.74 -4.32 -0.34
C PRO A 143 18.86 -3.71 1.06
N ASP A 144 20.07 -3.29 1.46
CA ASP A 144 20.32 -2.67 2.77
C ASP A 144 19.55 -1.34 2.94
N LYS A 145 19.47 -0.56 1.85
CA LYS A 145 18.71 0.68 1.80
C LYS A 145 17.21 0.41 1.98
N LEU A 146 16.67 -0.55 1.24
CA LEU A 146 15.26 -0.95 1.35
C LEU A 146 14.93 -1.44 2.76
N ASP A 147 15.75 -2.31 3.34
CA ASP A 147 15.56 -2.80 4.71
C ASP A 147 15.54 -1.66 5.75
N THR A 148 16.45 -0.71 5.60
CA THR A 148 16.53 0.46 6.48
C THR A 148 15.31 1.36 6.31
N MET A 149 14.91 1.64 5.06
CA MET A 149 13.73 2.44 4.75
C MET A 149 12.44 1.78 5.22
N THR A 150 12.29 0.46 5.08
CA THR A 150 11.12 -0.29 5.55
C THR A 150 10.94 -0.17 7.06
N ARG A 151 12.03 -0.32 7.83
CA ARG A 151 11.99 -0.11 9.29
C ARG A 151 11.63 1.33 9.65
N PHE A 152 12.24 2.30 8.95
CA PHE A 152 11.98 3.72 9.19
C PHE A 152 10.53 4.09 8.90
N LEU A 153 9.98 3.65 7.77
CA LEU A 153 8.57 3.85 7.42
C LEU A 153 7.63 3.23 8.43
N SER A 154 7.94 2.03 8.94
CA SER A 154 7.12 1.36 9.96
C SER A 154 7.05 2.15 11.27
N ILE A 155 8.18 2.72 11.71
CA ILE A 155 8.21 3.61 12.89
C ILE A 155 7.39 4.87 12.61
N LEU A 156 7.58 5.51 11.46
CA LEU A 156 6.85 6.71 11.09
C LEU A 156 5.34 6.47 10.99
N THR A 157 4.90 5.33 10.47
CA THR A 157 3.47 4.96 10.45
C THR A 157 2.86 5.04 11.86
N GLY A 158 3.53 4.48 12.87
CA GLY A 158 3.07 4.57 14.26
C GLY A 158 3.05 6.00 14.81
N VAL A 159 4.06 6.82 14.47
CA VAL A 159 4.11 8.25 14.86
C VAL A 159 2.96 9.02 14.25
N TYR A 160 2.67 8.84 12.95
CA TYR A 160 1.57 9.53 12.27
C TYR A 160 0.20 9.10 12.81
N GLU A 161 0.01 7.81 13.11
CA GLU A 161 -1.23 7.33 13.74
C GLU A 161 -1.45 7.93 15.13
N GLU A 162 -0.40 8.03 15.94
CA GLU A 162 -0.49 8.64 17.26
C GLU A 162 -0.78 10.14 17.16
N ALA A 163 -0.10 10.84 16.24
CA ALA A 163 -0.38 12.25 15.97
C ALA A 163 -1.83 12.48 15.49
N ALA A 164 -2.36 11.59 14.63
CA ALA A 164 -3.74 11.63 14.16
C ALA A 164 -4.76 11.36 15.29
N ARG A 165 -4.46 10.45 16.22
CA ARG A 165 -5.28 10.27 17.43
C ARG A 165 -5.27 11.53 18.31
N GLY A 166 -4.10 12.15 18.48
CA GLY A 166 -3.96 13.41 19.21
C GLY A 166 -4.77 14.54 18.59
N SER A 167 -4.79 14.67 17.26
CA SER A 167 -5.52 15.74 16.58
C SER A 167 -7.04 15.64 16.78
N ALA A 168 -7.61 14.44 16.93
CA ALA A 168 -9.03 14.24 17.22
C ALA A 168 -9.47 14.83 18.58
N THR A 169 -8.52 15.13 19.47
CA THR A 169 -8.79 15.78 20.77
C THR A 169 -8.74 17.31 20.71
N ILE A 170 -8.25 17.87 19.60
CA ILE A 170 -8.12 19.31 19.42
C ILE A 170 -9.44 19.85 18.88
N THR A 171 -10.25 20.45 19.74
CA THR A 171 -11.40 21.25 19.30
C THR A 171 -10.87 22.56 18.72
N SER A 172 -11.07 22.78 17.40
CA SER A 172 -10.82 24.09 16.82
C SER A 172 -11.75 25.12 17.48
N PRO A 173 -11.25 26.24 18.01
CA PRO A 173 -12.09 27.30 18.58
C PRO A 173 -12.92 28.06 17.53
N LEU A 174 -12.86 27.64 16.26
CA LEU A 174 -13.59 28.21 15.12
C LEU A 174 -14.69 27.28 14.57
N ALA A 175 -15.09 26.25 15.31
CA ALA A 175 -16.25 25.40 14.99
C ALA A 175 -17.52 25.91 15.65
#